data_AF-A0AAN8E6P5-F1
#
_entry.id   AF-A0AAN8E6P5-F1
#
_cell.length_a   1.000
_cell.length_b   1.000
_cell.length_c   1.000
_cell.angle_alpha   90.00
_cell.angle_beta   90.00
_cell.angle_gamma   90.00
#
_symmetry.space_group_name_H-M   'P 1'
#
loop_
_entity.id
_entity.type
_entity.pdbx_description
1 polymer ?
#
loop_
_entity_poly.entity_id
_entity_poly.type
_entity_poly.pdbx_seq_one_letter_code
_entity_poly.pdbx_strand_id
1 'polypeptide(L)'
;MLHMSEEVLEALDLKKYNTSAEGRRRLIPAVRNCSKAEITSCGLSETLCEVVASALKSNPSHLRDLDLSLNALQGSGVKLLRDLLESPDCRLETLRINKKTIQAKIKKRCEY
;
A
#
# COMPACT_ATOMS: atom_id res chain seq x y z
N MET A 1 15.54 21.90 -18.40
CA MET A 1 15.04 21.15 -17.23
C MET A 1 13.77 20.45 -17.67
N LEU A 2 13.79 19.12 -17.79
CA LEU A 2 12.57 18.39 -18.08
C LEU A 2 11.70 18.48 -16.82
N HIS A 3 10.55 19.15 -16.92
CA HIS A 3 9.43 18.89 -16.03
C HIS A 3 9.03 17.43 -16.29
N MET A 4 9.71 16.50 -15.62
CA MET A 4 9.19 15.15 -15.44
C MET A 4 8.03 15.35 -14.48
N SER A 5 6.85 15.66 -15.02
CA SER A 5 5.62 15.57 -14.27
C SER A 5 5.64 14.18 -13.64
N GLU A 6 5.70 14.10 -12.31
CA GLU A 6 5.34 12.87 -11.62
C GLU A 6 3.91 12.58 -12.05
N GLU A 7 3.75 11.73 -13.07
CA GLU A 7 2.45 11.21 -13.46
C GLU A 7 2.05 10.25 -12.35
N VAL A 8 1.59 10.84 -11.24
CA VAL A 8 1.04 10.11 -10.10
C VAL A 8 -0.21 9.46 -10.63
N LEU A 9 -0.15 8.14 -10.80
CA LEU A 9 -1.34 7.37 -11.15
C LEU A 9 -2.34 7.53 -10.01
N GLU A 10 -3.53 8.07 -10.32
CA GLU A 10 -4.55 8.33 -9.30
C GLU A 10 -4.95 7.05 -8.56
N ALA A 11 -5.00 5.92 -9.27
CA ALA A 11 -5.29 4.61 -8.71
C ALA A 11 -4.63 3.46 -9.47
N LEU A 12 -3.97 2.55 -8.75
CA LEU A 12 -3.50 1.26 -9.27
C LEU A 12 -4.51 0.16 -8.90
N ASP A 13 -5.26 -0.33 -9.88
CA ASP A 13 -6.17 -1.46 -9.71
C ASP A 13 -5.62 -2.67 -10.46
N LEU A 14 -5.07 -3.64 -9.71
CA LEU A 14 -4.47 -4.84 -10.31
C LEU A 14 -5.50 -5.78 -10.95
N LYS A 15 -6.80 -5.64 -10.67
CA LYS A 15 -7.86 -6.41 -11.33
C LYS A 15 -8.14 -5.94 -12.75
N LYS A 16 -7.85 -4.68 -13.07
CA LYS A 16 -7.98 -4.15 -14.44
C LYS A 16 -6.94 -4.73 -15.40
N TYR A 17 -5.82 -5.22 -14.88
CA TYR A 17 -4.78 -5.82 -15.69
C TYR A 17 -5.09 -7.31 -15.92
N ASN A 18 -5.43 -7.67 -17.16
CA ASN A 18 -5.61 -9.06 -17.59
C ASN A 18 -4.25 -9.79 -17.67
N THR A 19 -3.62 -10.04 -16.53
CA THR A 19 -2.30 -10.65 -16.42
C THR A 19 -2.31 -11.82 -15.43
N SER A 20 -1.31 -12.69 -15.53
CA SER A 20 -1.10 -13.80 -14.60
C SER A 20 -0.92 -13.31 -13.16
N ALA A 21 -1.10 -14.20 -12.17
CA ALA A 21 -0.84 -13.88 -10.77
C ALA A 21 0.59 -13.36 -10.56
N GLU A 22 1.55 -13.94 -11.28
CA GLU A 22 2.94 -13.48 -11.24
C GLU A 22 3.12 -12.09 -11.88
N GLY A 23 2.41 -11.80 -12.97
CA GLY A 23 2.42 -10.46 -13.56
C GLY A 23 1.85 -9.40 -12.60
N ARG A 24 0.77 -9.73 -11.86
CA ARG A 24 0.24 -8.82 -10.82
C ARG A 24 1.26 -8.58 -9.70
N ARG A 25 2.00 -9.62 -9.29
CA ARG A 25 3.06 -9.50 -8.27
C ARG A 25 4.18 -8.56 -8.68
N ARG A 26 4.57 -8.58 -9.95
CA ARG A 26 5.59 -7.67 -10.50
C ARG A 26 5.18 -6.20 -10.50
N LEU A 27 3.88 -5.92 -10.43
CA LEU A 27 3.33 -4.56 -10.36
C LEU A 27 3.23 -4.04 -8.92
N ILE A 28 3.40 -4.87 -7.89
CA ILE A 28 3.31 -4.46 -6.49
C ILE A 28 4.23 -3.27 -6.16
N PRO A 29 5.51 -3.22 -6.60
CA PRO A 29 6.37 -2.07 -6.29
C PRO A 29 5.90 -0.74 -6.91
N ALA A 30 4.98 -0.76 -7.88
CA ALA A 30 4.43 0.43 -8.51
C ALA A 30 3.47 1.20 -7.58
N VAL A 31 3.03 0.60 -6.47
CA VAL A 31 2.12 1.22 -5.49
C VAL A 31 2.70 2.51 -4.91
N ARG A 32 4.04 2.64 -4.85
CA ARG A 32 4.72 3.85 -4.36
C ARG A 32 4.44 5.09 -5.23
N ASN A 33 4.17 4.87 -6.51
CA ASN A 33 3.94 5.94 -7.49
C ASN A 33 2.45 6.35 -7.57
N CYS A 34 1.58 5.72 -6.79
CA CYS A 34 0.13 5.89 -6.92
C CYS A 34 -0.45 6.56 -5.67
N SER A 35 -1.53 7.34 -5.79
CA SER A 35 -2.24 7.87 -4.62
C SER A 35 -3.16 6.83 -3.96
N LYS A 36 -3.68 5.89 -4.76
CA LYS A 36 -4.52 4.79 -4.29
C LYS A 36 -4.09 3.48 -4.93
N ALA A 37 -4.18 2.38 -4.20
CA ALA A 37 -3.86 1.06 -4.72
C ALA A 37 -4.82 -0.01 -4.20
N GLU A 38 -5.34 -0.82 -5.12
CA GLU A 38 -6.22 -1.95 -4.85
C GLU A 38 -5.52 -3.24 -5.29
N ILE A 39 -4.99 -3.97 -4.32
CA ILE A 39 -4.29 -5.24 -4.51
C ILE A 39 -5.18 -6.32 -3.92
N THR A 40 -6.39 -6.49 -4.45
CA THR A 40 -7.37 -7.46 -3.93
C THR A 40 -7.25 -8.81 -4.65
N SER A 41 -7.48 -9.92 -3.94
CA SER A 41 -7.45 -11.29 -4.53
C SER A 41 -6.16 -11.65 -5.29
N CYS A 42 -5.02 -11.12 -4.85
CA CYS A 42 -3.71 -11.36 -5.48
C CYS A 42 -2.95 -12.56 -4.88
N GLY A 43 -3.53 -13.26 -3.92
CA GLY A 43 -2.87 -14.40 -3.26
C GLY A 43 -1.59 -13.95 -2.57
N LEU A 44 -1.68 -12.84 -1.83
CA LEU A 44 -0.55 -12.26 -1.11
C LEU A 44 -0.03 -13.25 -0.07
N SER A 45 1.24 -13.61 -0.19
CA SER A 45 2.02 -14.26 0.86
C SER A 45 2.62 -13.21 1.80
N GLU A 46 3.17 -13.68 2.92
CA GLU A 46 3.90 -12.84 3.88
C GLU A 46 5.04 -12.06 3.20
N THR A 47 5.80 -12.72 2.32
CA THR A 47 6.86 -12.11 1.51
C THR A 47 6.36 -10.95 0.65
N LEU A 48 5.14 -11.02 0.12
CA LEU A 48 4.58 -9.92 -0.67
C LEU A 48 4.12 -8.76 0.21
N CYS A 49 3.74 -9.00 1.46
CA CYS A 49 3.48 -7.93 2.42
C CYS A 49 4.76 -7.14 2.72
N GLU A 50 5.92 -7.81 2.81
CA GLU A 50 7.21 -7.14 2.97
C GLU A 50 7.58 -6.28 1.75
N VAL A 51 7.27 -6.76 0.54
CA VAL A 51 7.47 -5.99 -0.69
C VAL A 51 6.59 -4.75 -0.71
N VAL A 52 5.31 -4.86 -0.36
CA VAL A 52 4.40 -3.71 -0.22
C VAL A 52 4.93 -2.74 0.83
N ALA A 53 5.32 -3.23 2.01
CA ALA A 53 5.84 -2.40 3.08
C ALA A 53 7.14 -1.67 2.66
N SER A 54 8.03 -2.35 1.94
CA SER A 54 9.28 -1.77 1.43
C SER A 54 9.01 -0.70 0.37
N ALA A 55 8.04 -0.93 -0.53
CA ALA A 55 7.62 0.06 -1.51
C ALA A 55 7.05 1.32 -0.83
N LEU A 56 6.31 1.16 0.26
CA LEU A 56 5.76 2.29 1.00
C LEU A 56 6.79 3.04 1.87
N LYS A 57 7.84 2.36 2.33
CA LYS A 57 8.99 3.00 2.99
C LYS A 57 9.87 3.78 2.01
N SER A 58 9.81 3.46 0.71
CA SER A 58 10.58 4.19 -0.29
C SER A 58 10.06 5.62 -0.43
N ASN A 59 10.97 6.60 -0.44
CA ASN A 59 10.66 8.03 -0.57
C ASN A 59 11.05 8.50 -1.99
N PRO A 60 10.14 9.11 -2.78
CA PRO A 60 8.77 9.48 -2.44
C PRO A 60 7.77 8.30 -2.57
N SER A 61 6.88 8.21 -1.58
CA SER A 61 5.63 7.46 -1.68
C SER A 61 4.49 8.47 -1.73
N HIS A 62 3.59 8.32 -2.69
CA HIS A 62 2.39 9.14 -2.81
C HIS A 62 1.13 8.42 -2.32
N LEU A 63 1.27 7.18 -1.85
CA LEU A 63 0.14 6.33 -1.49
C LEU A 63 -0.55 6.80 -0.21
N ARG A 64 -1.86 7.09 -0.33
CA ARG A 64 -2.76 7.50 0.76
C ARG A 64 -3.75 6.40 1.12
N ASP A 65 -4.24 5.67 0.13
CA ASP A 65 -5.20 4.59 0.36
C ASP A 65 -4.69 3.27 -0.21
N LEU A 66 -4.64 2.24 0.64
CA LEU A 66 -4.27 0.88 0.26
C LEU A 66 -5.39 -0.10 0.62
N ASP A 67 -5.89 -0.80 -0.39
CA ASP A 67 -6.88 -1.86 -0.23
C ASP A 67 -6.28 -3.24 -0.53
N LEU A 68 -6.14 -4.04 0.54
CA LEU A 68 -5.71 -5.44 0.51
C LEU A 68 -6.86 -6.38 0.90
N SER A 69 -8.10 -5.90 0.91
CA SER A 69 -9.27 -6.73 1.17
C SER A 69 -9.31 -7.92 0.21
N LEU A 70 -9.92 -9.02 0.65
CA LEU A 70 -9.99 -10.26 -0.13
C LEU A 70 -8.64 -10.96 -0.40
N ASN A 71 -7.58 -10.59 0.30
CA ASN A 71 -6.42 -11.47 0.50
C ASN A 71 -6.52 -11.99 1.92
N ALA A 72 -6.54 -13.32 2.10
CA ALA A 72 -6.61 -13.97 3.40
C ALA A 72 -5.31 -13.76 4.20
N LEU A 73 -4.98 -12.50 4.49
CA LEU A 73 -3.77 -12.06 5.17
C LEU A 73 -3.89 -12.33 6.65
N GLN A 74 -2.90 -13.02 7.21
CA GLN A 74 -2.76 -13.33 8.63
C GLN A 74 -1.28 -13.23 9.05
N GLY A 75 -1.04 -13.16 10.35
CA GLY A 75 0.33 -13.21 10.91
C GLY A 75 1.13 -11.90 10.77
N SER A 76 2.43 -12.05 10.59
CA SER A 76 3.45 -10.98 10.65
C SER A 76 3.32 -9.95 9.53
N GLY A 77 2.91 -10.37 8.33
CA GLY A 77 2.70 -9.44 7.19
C GLY A 77 1.68 -8.34 7.50
N VAL A 78 0.60 -8.68 8.20
CA VAL A 78 -0.41 -7.69 8.64
C VAL A 78 0.19 -6.76 9.71
N LYS A 79 1.00 -7.29 10.62
CA LYS A 79 1.66 -6.50 11.66
C LYS A 79 2.62 -5.48 11.03
N LEU A 80 3.44 -5.90 10.06
CA LEU A 80 4.37 -5.02 9.35
C LEU A 80 3.66 -3.84 8.66
N LEU A 81 2.54 -4.10 7.98
CA LEU A 81 1.77 -3.05 7.31
C LEU A 81 1.13 -2.07 8.31
N ARG A 82 0.73 -2.57 9.49
CA ARG A 82 0.19 -1.72 10.58
C ARG A 82 1.28 -0.87 11.23
N ASP A 83 2.42 -1.47 11.56
CA ASP A 83 3.55 -0.76 12.15
C ASP A 83 4.04 0.34 11.20
N LEU A 84 3.99 0.08 9.90
CA LEU A 84 4.29 1.07 8.87
C LEU A 84 3.27 2.22 8.83
N LEU A 85 1.97 1.94 8.92
CA LEU A 85 0.92 2.97 8.98
C LEU A 85 1.08 3.87 10.21
N GLU A 86 1.69 3.37 11.30
CA GLU A 86 2.00 4.15 12.50
C GLU A 86 3.36 4.89 12.41
N SER A 87 4.14 4.66 11.35
CA SER A 87 5.43 5.31 11.13
C SER A 87 5.23 6.76 10.69
N PRO A 88 5.97 7.73 11.27
CA PRO A 88 5.82 9.16 10.95
C PRO A 88 6.21 9.49 9.51
N ASP A 89 7.06 8.66 8.89
CA ASP A 89 7.51 8.83 7.50
C ASP A 89 6.52 8.24 6.50
N CYS A 90 5.52 7.47 6.97
CA CYS A 90 4.50 6.89 6.11
C CYS A 90 3.38 7.92 5.86
N ARG A 91 3.07 8.13 4.58
CA ARG A 91 1.98 9.02 4.14
C ARG A 91 0.64 8.30 4.00
N LEU A 92 0.61 7.00 4.24
CA LEU A 92 -0.60 6.19 4.13
C LEU A 92 -1.62 6.65 5.17
N GLU A 93 -2.84 6.93 4.74
CA GLU A 93 -3.93 7.40 5.59
C GLU A 93 -4.93 6.28 5.88
N THR A 94 -5.20 5.43 4.89
CA THR A 94 -6.14 4.32 5.01
C THR A 94 -5.51 3.01 4.55
N LEU A 95 -5.66 1.98 5.38
CA LEU A 95 -5.26 0.61 5.10
C LEU A 95 -6.46 -0.32 5.31
N ARG A 96 -6.96 -0.94 4.25
CA ARG A 96 -8.00 -1.98 4.32
C ARG A 96 -7.37 -3.37 4.19
N ILE A 97 -7.61 -4.23 5.18
CA ILE A 97 -7.10 -5.61 5.22
C ILE A 97 -8.27 -6.52 5.60
N ASN A 98 -8.53 -7.57 4.82
CA ASN A 98 -9.69 -8.45 5.01
C ASN A 98 -11.00 -7.64 5.07
N LYS A 99 -11.73 -7.72 6.20
CA LYS A 99 -12.94 -6.92 6.49
C LYS A 99 -12.67 -5.77 7.47
N LYS A 100 -11.40 -5.44 7.72
CA LYS A 100 -10.99 -4.40 8.67
C LYS A 100 -10.42 -3.20 7.92
N THR A 101 -10.87 -2.01 8.32
CA THR A 101 -10.28 -0.75 7.89
C THR A 101 -9.48 -0.18 9.05
N ILE A 102 -8.25 0.22 8.77
CA ILE A 102 -7.34 0.85 9.73
C ILE A 102 -7.00 2.21 9.15
N GLN A 103 -7.29 3.25 9.91
CA GLN A 103 -6.88 4.61 9.55
C GLN A 103 -5.60 4.94 10.31
N ALA A 104 -4.69 5.67 9.66
CA ALA A 104 -3.57 6.27 10.34
C ALA A 104 -4.13 7.10 11.49
N LYS A 105 -3.73 6.75 12.71
CA LYS A 105 -3.98 7.63 13.84
C LYS A 105 -3.12 8.84 13.58
N ILE A 106 -3.72 9.90 13.04
CA ILE A 106 -3.18 11.24 13.22
C ILE A 106 -3.05 11.37 14.73
N LYS A 107 -1.84 11.19 15.29
CA LYS A 107 -1.50 11.79 16.56
C LYS A 107 -1.74 13.27 16.31
N LYS A 108 -2.94 13.75 16.64
CA LYS A 108 -3.09 15.11 17.11
C LYS A 108 -2.07 15.20 18.22
N ARG A 109 -0.95 15.81 17.87
CA ARG A 109 -0.06 16.42 18.84
C ARG A 109 -0.91 17.48 19.52
N CYS A 110 -1.60 17.08 20.58
CA CYS A 110 -2.22 17.93 21.58
C CYS A 110 -1.71 17.39 22.93
N GLU A 111 -0.72 18.09 23.50
CA GLU A 111 -0.83 18.84 24.78
C GLU A 111 -0.51 17.89 25.96
N TYR A 112 0.53 18.06 26.78
CA TYR A 112 1.20 19.25 27.33
C TYR A 112 2.72 19.06 27.41
#